data_AF-A0AAE2JF18-F1
#
_entry.id   AF-A0AAE2JF18-F1
#
_cell.length_a   1.000
_cell.length_b   1.000
_cell.length_c   1.000
_cell.angle_alpha   90.00
_cell.angle_beta   90.00
_cell.angle_gamma   90.00
#
_symmetry.space_group_name_H-M   'P 1'
#
loop_
_entity.id
_entity.type
_entity.pdbx_description
1 polymer ?
#
loop_
_entity_poly.entity_id
_entity_poly.type
_entity_poly.pdbx_seq_one_letter_code
_entity_poly.pdbx_strand_id
1 'polypeptide(L)'
;MGVVKLADYRPPLEVVEHRVAQLEDGFTRVANELLDAVMASGLSETELCVVLAVWRKTYGYNKKMDWVSNDQLEQMIAKHHTHCSTAKNQLVAKKVLVQEGRSVGMNTSIIEWKTKINGFCKTLAKPAKDSLAEVANKNLAESAKETLAEGAKDDGETLAESAFETKQDLLTTKDNIQKTINNTPLPPEGECVGQEEKPVTKKTQIDYQAVLSAYNTTLGDRLPQAEALNDKRRRAIKRLLTELKEPTVEAVENYFAAFAERAPKFYFGENDRGWRASFDYLLRSDTLLKTREKAL
;
A
#
# COMPACT_ATOMS: atom_id res chain seq x y z
N MET A 1 0.55 35.11 -66.55
CA MET A 1 1.15 34.28 -65.49
C MET A 1 0.78 34.91 -64.16
N GLY A 2 -0.25 34.40 -63.48
CA GLY A 2 -0.75 34.99 -62.23
C GLY A 2 0.20 34.73 -61.07
N VAL A 3 0.51 35.76 -60.29
CA VAL A 3 1.38 35.68 -59.11
C VAL A 3 0.60 35.02 -57.98
N VAL A 4 0.89 33.75 -57.69
CA VAL A 4 0.29 33.02 -56.55
C VAL A 4 0.96 33.52 -55.27
N LYS A 5 0.16 33.90 -54.26
CA LYS A 5 0.68 34.43 -53.00
C LYS A 5 1.15 33.27 -52.14
N LEU A 6 2.33 33.39 -51.54
CA LEU A 6 2.93 32.36 -50.66
C LEU A 6 2.04 32.01 -49.45
N ALA A 7 1.07 32.87 -49.11
CA ALA A 7 0.08 32.66 -48.06
C ALA A 7 -0.89 31.50 -48.36
N ASP A 8 -1.10 31.15 -49.63
CA ASP A 8 -2.04 30.11 -50.06
C ASP A 8 -1.49 28.68 -49.82
N TYR A 9 -0.19 28.57 -49.47
CA TYR A 9 0.49 27.31 -49.11
C TYR A 9 0.69 27.13 -47.60
N ARG A 10 0.25 28.07 -46.76
CA ARG A 10 0.38 27.92 -45.31
C ARG A 10 -0.70 26.95 -44.81
N PRO A 11 -0.35 25.78 -44.25
CA PRO A 11 -1.35 24.90 -43.67
C PRO A 11 -2.11 25.64 -42.55
N PRO A 12 -3.43 25.48 -42.43
CA PRO A 12 -4.18 26.07 -41.34
C PRO A 12 -3.58 25.55 -40.02
N LEU A 13 -3.13 26.48 -39.17
CA LEU A 13 -2.66 26.15 -37.84
C LEU A 13 -3.89 25.78 -37.01
N GLU A 14 -4.20 24.48 -36.94
CA GLU A 14 -5.17 23.98 -35.97
C GLU A 14 -4.67 24.31 -34.58
N VAL A 15 -5.48 25.05 -33.82
CA VAL A 15 -5.19 25.35 -32.42
C VAL A 15 -5.24 24.02 -31.66
N VAL A 16 -4.08 23.42 -31.43
CA VAL A 16 -3.95 22.25 -30.57
C VAL A 16 -4.17 22.72 -29.14
N GLU A 17 -5.40 22.59 -28.64
CA GLU A 17 -5.68 22.83 -27.23
C GLU A 17 -4.85 21.87 -26.39
N HIS A 18 -3.84 22.40 -25.70
CA HIS A 18 -3.03 21.67 -24.74
C HIS A 18 -3.90 21.35 -23.52
N ARG A 19 -4.63 20.22 -23.57
CA ARG A 19 -5.35 19.71 -22.40
C ARG A 19 -4.34 19.22 -21.36
N VAL A 20 -4.21 19.98 -20.28
CA VAL A 20 -3.44 19.59 -19.10
C VAL A 20 -4.32 18.67 -18.26
N ALA A 21 -3.83 17.49 -17.88
CA ALA A 21 -4.56 16.59 -17.00
C ALA A 21 -4.67 17.21 -15.60
N GLN A 22 -5.84 17.75 -15.26
CA GLN A 22 -6.12 18.31 -13.94
C GLN A 22 -6.81 17.27 -13.05
N LEU A 23 -6.59 17.33 -11.74
CA LEU A 23 -7.27 16.45 -10.78
C LEU A 23 -8.79 16.68 -10.74
N GLU A 24 -9.23 17.88 -11.13
CA GLU A 24 -10.65 18.26 -11.25
C GLU A 24 -11.40 17.44 -12.31
N ASP A 25 -10.70 16.92 -13.33
CA ASP A 25 -11.27 16.02 -14.34
C ASP A 25 -11.57 14.61 -13.80
N GLY A 26 -11.33 14.40 -12.51
CA GLY A 26 -11.58 13.17 -11.79
C GLY A 26 -10.36 12.26 -11.71
N PHE A 27 -10.39 11.37 -10.71
CA PHE A 27 -9.31 10.42 -10.45
C PHE A 27 -9.86 9.02 -10.18
N THR A 28 -9.05 8.01 -10.51
CA THR A 28 -9.39 6.62 -10.21
C THR A 28 -8.72 6.21 -8.91
N ARG A 29 -9.52 5.86 -7.90
CA ARG A 29 -9.02 5.41 -6.59
C ARG A 29 -8.67 3.93 -6.66
N VAL A 30 -7.40 3.61 -6.42
CA VAL A 30 -6.89 2.23 -6.38
C VAL A 30 -6.13 2.02 -5.07
N ALA A 31 -6.22 0.82 -4.50
CA ALA A 31 -5.42 0.48 -3.32
C ALA A 31 -3.94 0.40 -3.68
N ASN A 32 -3.07 1.05 -2.91
CA ASN A 32 -1.62 1.08 -3.17
C ASN A 32 -1.04 -0.33 -3.32
N GLU A 33 -1.40 -1.26 -2.44
CA GLU A 33 -0.99 -2.67 -2.52
C GLU A 33 -1.32 -3.33 -3.87
N LEU A 34 -2.47 -2.99 -4.44
CA LEU A 34 -2.90 -3.53 -5.74
C LEU A 34 -2.12 -2.88 -6.89
N LEU A 35 -1.79 -1.60 -6.76
CA LEU A 35 -0.93 -0.88 -7.70
C LEU A 35 0.49 -1.46 -7.67
N ASP A 36 1.06 -1.62 -6.48
CA ASP A 36 2.40 -2.17 -6.25
C ASP A 36 2.50 -3.61 -6.76
N ALA A 37 1.48 -4.44 -6.51
CA ALA A 37 1.42 -5.80 -7.04
C ALA A 37 1.38 -5.82 -8.58
N VAL A 38 0.62 -4.94 -9.23
CA VAL A 38 0.60 -4.85 -10.69
C VAL A 38 1.96 -4.40 -11.23
N MET A 39 2.60 -3.42 -10.61
CA MET A 39 3.94 -2.98 -11.01
C MET A 39 4.97 -4.11 -10.86
N ALA A 40 4.90 -4.87 -9.77
CA ALA A 40 5.83 -5.97 -9.52
C ALA A 40 5.53 -7.22 -10.37
N SER A 41 4.30 -7.44 -10.84
CA SER A 41 3.85 -8.72 -11.43
C SER A 41 4.56 -9.19 -12.71
N GLY A 42 5.27 -8.29 -13.42
CA GLY A 42 5.92 -8.61 -14.68
C GLY A 42 4.93 -8.96 -15.81
N LEU A 43 3.76 -8.31 -15.80
CA LEU A 43 2.79 -8.39 -16.90
C LEU A 43 3.37 -7.76 -18.18
N SER A 44 2.94 -8.28 -19.33
CA SER A 44 3.28 -7.66 -20.61
C SER A 44 2.60 -6.29 -20.76
N GLU A 45 3.13 -5.46 -21.67
CA GLU A 45 2.59 -4.12 -21.92
C GLU A 45 1.08 -4.15 -22.25
N THR A 46 0.66 -5.06 -23.12
CA THR A 46 -0.76 -5.21 -23.48
C THR A 46 -1.61 -5.68 -22.30
N GLU A 47 -1.11 -6.59 -21.47
CA GLU A 47 -1.80 -7.02 -20.25
C GLU A 47 -1.94 -5.86 -19.25
N LEU A 48 -0.89 -5.05 -19.07
CA LEU A 48 -0.92 -3.88 -18.21
C LEU A 48 -1.96 -2.86 -18.69
N CYS A 49 -2.00 -2.57 -19.99
CA CYS A 49 -3.02 -1.69 -20.57
C CYS A 49 -4.45 -2.21 -20.31
N VAL A 50 -4.68 -3.53 -20.40
CA VAL A 50 -5.98 -4.14 -20.09
C VAL A 50 -6.33 -3.99 -18.62
N VAL A 51 -5.38 -4.18 -17.70
CA VAL A 51 -5.60 -3.96 -16.26
C VAL A 51 -5.99 -2.51 -15.98
N LEU A 52 -5.28 -1.55 -16.57
CA LEU A 52 -5.59 -0.12 -16.43
C LEU A 52 -6.97 0.24 -17.01
N ALA A 53 -7.32 -0.31 -18.17
CA ALA A 53 -8.63 -0.12 -18.78
C ALA A 53 -9.75 -0.68 -17.89
N VAL A 54 -9.53 -1.85 -17.29
CA VAL A 54 -10.47 -2.44 -16.33
C VAL A 54 -10.59 -1.55 -15.09
N TRP A 55 -9.50 -1.04 -14.51
CA TRP A 55 -9.56 -0.07 -13.39
C TRP A 55 -10.37 1.16 -13.73
N ARG A 56 -10.15 1.72 -14.93
CA ARG A 56 -10.88 2.91 -15.38
C ARG A 56 -12.38 2.66 -15.53
N LYS A 57 -12.80 1.43 -15.85
CA LYS A 57 -14.21 1.00 -15.97
C LYS A 57 -14.84 0.52 -14.67
N THR A 58 -14.06 -0.01 -13.73
CA THR A 58 -14.57 -0.49 -12.44
C THR A 58 -14.40 0.58 -11.37
N TYR A 59 -13.17 0.77 -10.89
CA TYR A 59 -12.82 1.71 -9.83
C TYR A 59 -13.05 3.17 -10.23
N GLY A 60 -12.91 3.50 -11.52
CA GLY A 60 -13.24 4.83 -12.04
C GLY A 60 -14.72 5.19 -11.90
N TYR A 61 -15.60 4.19 -11.78
CA TYR A 61 -17.03 4.36 -11.48
C TYR A 61 -17.39 3.87 -10.08
N ASN A 62 -16.39 3.65 -9.21
CA ASN A 62 -16.52 3.17 -7.85
C ASN A 62 -17.25 1.81 -7.72
N LYS A 63 -17.08 0.92 -8.70
CA LYS A 63 -17.63 -0.45 -8.73
C LYS A 63 -16.52 -1.49 -8.54
N LYS A 64 -16.86 -2.65 -7.96
CA LYS A 64 -15.93 -3.79 -7.81
C LYS A 64 -15.75 -4.59 -9.11
N MET A 65 -16.85 -4.82 -9.82
CA MET A 65 -16.92 -5.55 -11.09
C MET A 65 -17.79 -4.73 -12.05
N ASP A 66 -17.49 -4.75 -13.35
CA ASP A 66 -18.38 -4.17 -14.35
C ASP A 66 -18.38 -5.02 -15.63
N TRP A 67 -19.39 -4.85 -16.46
CA TRP A 67 -19.39 -5.44 -17.78
C TRP A 67 -18.47 -4.65 -18.72
N VAL A 68 -17.43 -5.31 -19.22
CA VAL A 68 -16.46 -4.72 -20.13
C VAL A 68 -16.38 -5.57 -21.41
N SER A 69 -16.80 -4.99 -22.53
CA SER A 69 -16.72 -5.68 -23.83
C SER A 69 -15.31 -5.60 -24.42
N ASN A 70 -14.98 -6.52 -25.33
CA ASN A 70 -13.68 -6.50 -26.01
C ASN A 70 -13.53 -5.26 -26.91
N ASP A 71 -14.61 -4.81 -27.54
CA ASP A 71 -14.61 -3.61 -28.38
C ASP A 71 -14.36 -2.34 -27.55
N GLN A 72 -14.89 -2.30 -26.32
CA GLN A 72 -14.57 -1.21 -25.38
C GLN A 72 -13.10 -1.21 -24.98
N LEU A 73 -12.49 -2.38 -24.76
CA LEU A 73 -11.06 -2.49 -24.46
C LEU A 73 -10.22 -2.03 -25.66
N GLU A 74 -10.61 -2.41 -26.88
CA GLU A 74 -9.94 -1.97 -28.11
C GLU A 74 -10.00 -0.45 -28.27
N GLN A 75 -11.16 0.18 -28.07
CA GLN A 75 -11.31 1.63 -28.14
C GLN A 75 -10.48 2.37 -27.07
N MET A 76 -10.35 1.79 -25.87
CA MET A 76 -9.60 2.42 -24.78
C MET A 76 -8.10 2.26 -24.90
N ILE A 77 -7.64 1.09 -25.37
CA ILE A 77 -6.22 0.73 -25.41
C ILE A 77 -5.60 1.06 -26.77
N ALA A 78 -6.43 1.31 -27.79
CA ALA A 78 -6.02 1.49 -29.18
C ALA A 78 -5.18 0.31 -29.71
N LYS A 79 -5.51 -0.91 -29.26
CA LYS A 79 -4.91 -2.17 -29.72
C LYS A 79 -5.98 -3.09 -30.28
N HIS A 80 -5.64 -3.81 -31.35
CA HIS A 80 -6.55 -4.71 -32.04
C HIS A 80 -7.25 -5.69 -31.09
N HIS A 81 -8.55 -5.93 -31.30
CA HIS A 81 -9.40 -6.74 -30.43
C HIS A 81 -8.82 -8.13 -30.09
N THR A 82 -8.09 -8.76 -31.00
CA THR A 82 -7.42 -10.07 -30.78
C THR A 82 -6.40 -10.00 -29.65
N HIS A 83 -5.59 -8.94 -29.60
CA HIS A 83 -4.60 -8.75 -28.55
C HIS A 83 -5.28 -8.48 -27.21
N CYS A 84 -6.33 -7.66 -27.20
CA CYS A 84 -7.14 -7.37 -26.00
C CYS A 84 -7.82 -8.64 -25.46
N SER A 85 -8.43 -9.45 -26.33
CA SER A 85 -9.08 -10.71 -25.96
C SER A 85 -8.07 -11.71 -25.39
N THR A 86 -6.92 -11.87 -26.05
CA THR A 86 -5.86 -12.78 -25.61
C THR A 86 -5.29 -12.35 -24.26
N ALA A 87 -4.98 -11.06 -24.10
CA ALA A 87 -4.46 -10.51 -22.84
C ALA A 87 -5.48 -10.64 -21.70
N LYS A 88 -6.76 -10.36 -21.94
CA LYS A 88 -7.83 -10.55 -20.94
C LYS A 88 -7.89 -12.01 -20.47
N ASN A 89 -7.89 -12.95 -21.41
CA ASN A 89 -7.93 -14.38 -21.08
C ASN A 89 -6.68 -14.83 -20.32
N GLN A 90 -5.50 -14.32 -20.68
CA GLN A 90 -4.25 -14.59 -19.95
C GLN A 90 -4.29 -14.02 -18.52
N LEU A 91 -4.84 -12.83 -18.32
CA LEU A 91 -4.99 -12.22 -17.00
C LEU A 91 -5.96 -12.99 -16.09
N VAL A 92 -7.05 -13.52 -16.67
CA VAL A 92 -7.98 -14.42 -15.96
C VAL A 92 -7.29 -15.74 -15.61
N ALA A 93 -6.52 -16.32 -16.53
CA ALA A 93 -5.74 -17.54 -16.27
C ALA A 93 -4.67 -17.32 -15.18
N LYS A 94 -4.05 -16.14 -15.14
CA LYS A 94 -3.12 -15.72 -14.09
C LYS A 94 -3.81 -15.33 -12.78
N LYS A 95 -5.14 -15.38 -12.69
CA LYS A 95 -5.95 -14.94 -11.53
C LYS A 95 -5.73 -13.48 -11.11
N VAL A 96 -5.24 -12.64 -12.00
CA VAL A 96 -5.12 -11.19 -11.77
C VAL A 96 -6.49 -10.54 -11.90
N LEU A 97 -7.25 -10.97 -12.90
CA LEU A 97 -8.65 -10.60 -13.10
C LEU A 97 -9.57 -11.74 -12.66
N VAL A 98 -10.69 -11.36 -12.06
CA VAL A 98 -11.81 -12.26 -11.79
C VAL A 98 -12.88 -12.00 -12.84
N GLN A 99 -13.43 -13.08 -13.38
CA GLN A 99 -14.54 -13.02 -14.32
C GLN A 99 -15.75 -13.74 -13.71
N GLU A 100 -16.85 -13.02 -13.57
CA GLU A 100 -18.15 -13.54 -13.13
C GLU A 100 -19.14 -13.39 -14.28
N GLY A 101 -19.33 -14.47 -15.04
CA GLY A 101 -20.13 -14.46 -16.26
C GLY A 101 -19.57 -13.51 -17.31
N ARG A 102 -20.30 -12.43 -17.60
CA ARG A 102 -19.88 -11.38 -18.56
C ARG A 102 -19.11 -10.24 -17.90
N SER A 103 -19.18 -10.13 -16.57
CA SER A 103 -18.54 -9.05 -15.82
C SER A 103 -17.10 -9.40 -15.47
N VAL A 104 -16.24 -8.40 -15.50
CA VAL A 104 -14.81 -8.53 -15.21
C VAL A 104 -14.45 -7.51 -14.13
N GLY A 105 -13.57 -7.90 -13.21
CA GLY A 105 -12.98 -6.99 -12.25
C GLY A 105 -11.68 -7.52 -11.68
N MET A 106 -11.11 -6.78 -10.76
CA MET A 106 -9.80 -7.08 -10.19
C MET A 106 -9.90 -8.10 -9.07
N ASN A 107 -8.94 -9.01 -9.03
CA ASN A 107 -8.75 -9.86 -7.87
C ASN A 107 -8.02 -9.09 -6.76
N THR A 108 -8.70 -8.86 -5.64
CA THR A 108 -8.10 -8.20 -4.46
C THR A 108 -7.15 -9.12 -3.68
N SER A 109 -7.25 -10.44 -3.87
CA SER A 109 -6.38 -11.43 -3.23
C SER A 109 -5.08 -11.59 -4.01
N ILE A 110 -4.11 -10.70 -3.77
CA ILE A 110 -2.81 -10.66 -4.48
C ILE A 110 -2.05 -11.99 -4.38
N ILE A 111 -2.22 -12.71 -3.28
CA ILE A 111 -1.59 -14.01 -3.00
C ILE A 111 -1.98 -15.07 -4.04
N GLU A 112 -3.18 -14.97 -4.61
CA GLU A 112 -3.67 -15.95 -5.58
C GLU A 112 -3.14 -15.74 -7.00
N TRP A 113 -2.46 -14.62 -7.25
CA TRP A 113 -2.02 -14.25 -8.58
C TRP A 113 -0.86 -15.16 -9.02
N LYS A 114 -0.99 -15.74 -10.21
CA LYS A 114 0.00 -16.62 -10.83
C LYS A 114 0.86 -15.84 -11.83
N THR A 115 1.50 -14.77 -11.37
CA THR A 115 2.37 -13.94 -12.20
C THR A 115 3.84 -14.33 -12.02
N LYS A 116 4.73 -13.85 -12.90
CA LYS A 116 6.12 -14.30 -12.94
C LYS A 116 6.93 -13.88 -11.70
N ILE A 117 6.52 -12.80 -11.03
CA ILE A 117 7.29 -12.09 -9.99
C ILE A 117 6.42 -11.92 -8.72
N ASN A 118 5.46 -12.81 -8.51
CA ASN A 118 4.52 -12.73 -7.39
C ASN A 118 5.19 -13.10 -6.04
N GLY A 119 6.06 -12.25 -5.51
CA GLY A 119 6.56 -12.24 -4.12
C GLY A 119 7.39 -13.44 -3.63
N PHE A 120 7.36 -14.57 -4.33
CA PHE A 120 8.34 -15.63 -4.22
C PHE A 120 9.27 -15.45 -5.39
N CYS A 121 10.34 -14.68 -5.19
CA CYS A 121 11.52 -14.80 -6.02
C CYS A 121 11.70 -16.29 -6.31
N LYS A 122 11.61 -16.70 -7.57
CA LYS A 122 12.26 -17.94 -7.95
C LYS A 122 13.69 -17.71 -7.53
N THR A 123 14.09 -18.34 -6.42
CA THR A 123 15.50 -18.58 -6.15
C THR A 123 16.07 -19.04 -7.49
N LEU A 124 17.15 -18.40 -7.95
CA LEU A 124 17.81 -18.75 -9.20
C LEU A 124 17.73 -20.27 -9.40
N ALA A 125 17.26 -20.71 -10.57
CA ALA A 125 17.07 -22.14 -10.84
C ALA A 125 18.33 -22.88 -10.39
N LYS A 126 18.19 -24.03 -9.70
CA LYS A 126 19.33 -24.81 -9.17
C LYS A 126 20.56 -24.82 -10.09
N PRO A 127 20.45 -25.09 -11.41
CA PRO A 127 21.61 -25.07 -12.31
C PRO A 127 22.31 -23.70 -12.45
N ALA A 128 21.57 -22.58 -12.35
CA ALA A 128 22.14 -21.25 -12.42
C ALA A 128 22.87 -20.85 -11.13
N LYS A 129 22.49 -21.42 -9.97
CA LYS A 129 23.24 -21.27 -8.73
C LYS A 129 24.53 -22.07 -8.77
N ASP A 130 24.45 -23.29 -9.29
CA ASP A 130 25.61 -24.18 -9.40
C ASP A 130 26.63 -23.60 -10.38
N SER A 131 26.21 -23.07 -11.54
CA SER A 131 27.13 -22.44 -12.49
C SER A 131 27.77 -21.15 -11.96
N LEU A 132 27.02 -20.33 -11.21
CA LEU A 132 27.56 -19.10 -10.64
C LEU A 132 28.54 -19.40 -9.49
N ALA A 133 28.25 -20.43 -8.68
CA ALA A 133 29.16 -20.93 -7.66
C ALA A 133 30.43 -21.53 -8.27
N GLU A 134 30.33 -22.23 -9.40
CA GLU A 134 31.47 -22.82 -10.10
C GLU A 134 32.37 -21.75 -10.75
N VAL A 135 31.76 -20.70 -11.34
CA VAL A 135 32.48 -19.54 -11.88
C VAL A 135 33.19 -18.75 -10.76
N ALA A 136 32.52 -18.53 -9.62
CA ALA A 136 33.13 -17.87 -8.47
C ALA A 136 34.33 -18.66 -7.92
N ASN A 137 34.20 -19.99 -7.80
CA ASN A 137 35.28 -20.85 -7.33
C ASN A 137 36.46 -20.93 -8.32
N LYS A 138 36.20 -20.90 -9.63
CA LYS A 138 37.26 -20.82 -10.64
C LYS A 138 38.04 -19.51 -10.56
N ASN A 139 37.35 -18.38 -10.43
CA ASN A 139 38.00 -17.08 -10.31
C ASN A 139 38.84 -16.95 -9.02
N LEU A 140 38.35 -17.51 -7.90
CA LEU A 140 39.12 -17.61 -6.65
C LEU A 140 40.37 -18.49 -6.82
N ALA A 141 40.25 -19.64 -7.50
CA ALA A 141 41.36 -20.54 -7.76
C ALA A 141 42.39 -19.97 -8.75
N GLU A 142 41.96 -19.17 -9.72
CA GLU A 142 42.85 -18.47 -10.65
C GLU A 142 43.58 -17.31 -9.95
N SER A 143 42.90 -16.51 -9.12
CA SER A 143 43.56 -15.46 -8.34
C SER A 143 44.55 -16.02 -7.31
N ALA A 144 44.25 -17.17 -6.70
CA ALA A 144 45.16 -17.85 -5.78
C ALA A 144 46.41 -18.41 -6.49
N LYS A 145 46.29 -18.86 -7.74
CA LYS A 145 47.43 -19.30 -8.56
C LYS A 145 48.30 -18.14 -9.01
N GLU A 146 47.72 -16.99 -9.32
CA GLU A 146 48.45 -15.76 -9.62
C GLU A 146 49.25 -15.27 -8.40
N THR A 147 48.67 -15.33 -7.19
CA THR A 147 49.38 -14.97 -5.94
C THR A 147 50.49 -15.96 -5.54
N LEU A 148 50.45 -17.20 -6.02
CA LEU A 148 51.47 -18.23 -5.73
C LEU A 148 52.61 -18.26 -6.77
N ALA A 149 52.44 -17.60 -7.92
CA ALA A 149 53.47 -17.53 -8.96
C ALA A 149 54.51 -16.42 -8.73
N GLU A 150 54.17 -15.38 -7.93
CA GLU A 150 55.07 -14.24 -7.65
C GLU A 150 56.02 -14.48 -6.46
N GLY A 151 55.82 -15.55 -5.67
CA GLY A 151 56.45 -15.74 -4.35
C GLY A 151 57.51 -16.83 -4.21
N ALA A 152 58.08 -17.36 -5.31
CA ALA A 152 59.05 -18.44 -5.23
C ALA A 152 60.50 -17.97 -5.46
N LYS A 153 61.09 -17.31 -4.45
CA LYS A 153 62.54 -17.40 -4.17
C LYS A 153 62.80 -17.41 -2.66
N ASP A 154 63.67 -18.35 -2.29
CA ASP A 154 64.34 -18.61 -1.03
C ASP A 154 63.57 -19.16 0.18
N ASP A 155 63.86 -20.45 0.39
CA ASP A 155 64.41 -21.05 1.61
C ASP A 155 63.54 -21.16 2.88
N GLY A 156 63.25 -22.43 3.19
CA GLY A 156 63.57 -22.99 4.50
C GLY A 156 62.61 -22.71 5.65
N GLU A 157 61.84 -23.73 6.01
CA GLU A 157 61.34 -24.01 7.37
C GLU A 157 60.69 -22.86 8.15
N THR A 158 59.34 -22.81 8.16
CA THR A 158 58.45 -22.42 9.30
C THR A 158 57.07 -21.90 8.83
N LEU A 159 56.25 -22.70 8.14
CA LEU A 159 54.91 -22.24 7.70
C LEU A 159 53.84 -23.34 7.75
N ALA A 160 53.64 -23.96 8.90
CA ALA A 160 52.48 -24.84 9.14
C ALA A 160 51.53 -24.33 10.24
N GLU A 161 51.86 -23.22 10.94
CA GLU A 161 51.02 -22.69 12.03
C GLU A 161 50.13 -21.50 11.61
N SER A 162 50.46 -20.76 10.55
CA SER A 162 49.67 -19.59 10.09
C SER A 162 48.43 -19.94 9.25
N ALA A 163 48.22 -21.22 8.93
CA ALA A 163 47.05 -21.68 8.17
C ALA A 163 45.86 -22.12 9.07
N PHE A 164 46.04 -22.16 10.39
CA PHE A 164 44.99 -22.59 11.33
C PHE A 164 44.23 -21.43 11.97
N GLU A 165 44.85 -20.25 12.14
CA GLU A 165 44.16 -19.07 12.66
C GLU A 165 43.17 -18.46 11.64
N THR A 166 43.44 -18.54 10.34
CA THR A 166 42.56 -17.96 9.31
C THR A 166 41.24 -18.72 9.08
N LYS A 167 41.12 -19.97 9.57
CA LYS A 167 39.88 -20.75 9.48
C LYS A 167 38.92 -20.52 10.64
N GLN A 168 39.39 -20.02 11.79
CA GLN A 168 38.54 -19.83 12.97
C GLN A 168 37.82 -18.48 12.99
N ASP A 169 38.37 -17.43 12.36
CA ASP A 169 37.73 -16.10 12.28
C ASP A 169 36.58 -16.00 11.25
N LEU A 170 36.45 -16.98 10.34
CA LEU A 170 35.35 -17.02 9.35
C LEU A 170 34.15 -17.87 9.78
N LEU A 171 34.25 -18.62 10.89
CA LEU A 171 33.20 -19.51 11.38
C LEU A 171 32.35 -18.94 12.52
N THR A 172 32.70 -17.78 13.09
CA THR A 172 31.99 -17.13 14.21
C THR A 172 31.13 -15.92 13.83
N THR A 173 30.95 -15.62 12.55
CA THR A 173 30.09 -14.50 12.09
C THR A 173 28.89 -15.01 11.29
N LYS A 174 27.97 -15.75 11.94
CA LYS A 174 26.70 -16.18 11.34
C LYS A 174 25.43 -15.80 12.12
N ASP A 175 25.53 -15.04 13.22
CA ASP A 175 24.35 -14.71 14.04
C ASP A 175 24.04 -13.21 14.25
N ASN A 176 24.54 -12.30 13.42
CA ASN A 176 24.19 -10.88 13.59
C ASN A 176 24.08 -10.06 12.29
N ILE A 177 23.09 -10.38 11.43
CA ILE A 177 22.61 -9.45 10.38
C ILE A 177 21.07 -9.61 10.23
N GLN A 178 20.32 -9.23 11.26
CA GLN A 178 18.94 -8.78 11.12
C GLN A 178 18.76 -7.52 11.96
N LYS A 179 19.29 -6.39 11.49
CA LYS A 179 18.85 -5.04 11.87
C LYS A 179 19.49 -4.00 10.97
N THR A 180 18.64 -3.09 10.46
CA THR A 180 18.99 -1.85 9.73
C THR A 180 19.41 -2.17 8.28
N ILE A 181 18.90 -1.55 7.21
CA ILE A 181 18.68 -0.12 6.98
C ILE A 181 17.54 0.05 5.95
N ASN A 182 16.43 0.68 6.37
CA ASN A 182 15.50 1.37 5.47
C ASN A 182 16.14 2.70 5.10
N ASN A 183 16.62 2.86 3.88
CA ASN A 183 16.92 4.16 3.29
C ASN A 183 16.23 4.23 1.92
N THR A 184 14.98 4.67 1.93
CA THR A 184 14.28 5.13 0.73
C THR A 184 14.75 6.56 0.43
N PRO A 185 15.28 6.86 -0.77
CA PRO A 185 15.62 8.22 -1.13
C PRO A 185 14.35 9.06 -1.35
N LEU A 186 14.38 10.29 -0.87
CA LEU A 186 13.34 11.31 -1.03
C LEU A 186 13.17 11.70 -2.52
N PRO A 187 11.95 12.02 -2.98
CA PRO A 187 11.73 12.69 -4.25
C PRO A 187 12.17 14.18 -4.16
N PRO A 188 12.57 14.81 -5.27
CA PRO A 188 13.03 16.20 -5.29
C PRO A 188 11.91 17.17 -4.89
N GLU A 189 12.28 18.13 -4.03
CA GLU A 189 11.41 19.16 -3.47
C GLU A 189 10.93 20.15 -4.56
N GLY A 190 9.61 20.26 -4.69
CA GLY A 190 8.94 21.45 -5.19
C GLY A 190 8.24 22.13 -4.02
N GLU A 191 8.66 23.35 -3.71
CA GLU A 191 8.15 24.22 -2.64
C GLU A 191 6.62 24.26 -2.56
N CYS A 192 6.07 24.13 -1.35
CA CYS A 192 5.05 25.03 -0.78
C CYS A 192 4.70 24.65 0.69
N VAL A 193 5.33 25.37 1.62
CA VAL A 193 4.81 25.92 2.89
C VAL A 193 3.91 25.06 3.79
N GLY A 194 4.51 24.58 4.89
CA GLY A 194 4.06 24.80 6.26
C GLY A 194 2.95 23.91 6.84
N GLN A 195 3.34 22.95 7.70
CA GLN A 195 2.62 22.62 8.94
C GLN A 195 3.50 21.79 9.89
N GLU A 196 3.49 22.20 11.15
CA GLU A 196 4.37 21.80 12.26
C GLU A 196 4.39 20.29 12.57
N GLU A 197 5.58 19.80 12.90
CA GLU A 197 5.87 18.41 13.27
C GLU A 197 5.17 18.00 14.59
N LYS A 198 4.44 16.86 14.58
CA LYS A 198 4.01 16.17 15.80
C LYS A 198 4.89 14.96 16.08
N PRO A 199 5.23 14.67 17.36
CA PRO A 199 6.19 13.66 17.73
C PRO A 199 5.66 12.23 17.53
N VAL A 200 6.53 11.36 17.06
CA VAL A 200 6.29 9.92 16.83
C VAL A 200 6.22 9.18 18.18
N THR A 201 5.01 8.84 18.65
CA THR A 201 4.84 7.98 19.83
C THR A 201 4.63 6.52 19.43
N LYS A 202 5.40 5.64 20.10
CA LYS A 202 5.38 4.17 20.02
C LYS A 202 3.94 3.63 20.09
N LYS A 203 3.59 2.67 19.21
CA LYS A 203 2.25 2.05 19.13
C LYS A 203 1.90 1.35 20.45
N THR A 204 1.16 2.01 21.32
CA THR A 204 0.52 1.37 22.48
C THR A 204 -0.56 0.42 21.96
N GLN A 205 -0.52 -0.84 22.38
CA GLN A 205 -1.55 -1.81 22.06
C GLN A 205 -2.79 -1.48 22.91
N ILE A 206 -3.78 -0.82 22.30
CA ILE A 206 -4.96 -0.33 23.02
C ILE A 206 -5.96 -1.47 23.21
N ASP A 207 -6.40 -1.66 24.45
CA ASP A 207 -7.44 -2.63 24.79
C ASP A 207 -8.83 -2.05 24.50
N TYR A 208 -9.42 -2.50 23.39
CA TYR A 208 -10.77 -2.09 22.97
C TYR A 208 -11.86 -2.58 23.93
N GLN A 209 -11.61 -3.66 24.67
CA GLN A 209 -12.57 -4.22 25.60
C GLN A 209 -12.67 -3.36 26.85
N ALA A 210 -11.53 -2.85 27.33
CA ALA A 210 -11.48 -1.91 28.45
C ALA A 210 -12.30 -0.63 28.19
N VAL A 211 -12.23 -0.10 26.95
CA VAL A 211 -13.04 1.07 26.55
C VAL A 211 -14.54 0.77 26.58
N LEU A 212 -14.94 -0.44 26.21
CA LEU A 212 -16.34 -0.86 26.23
C LEU A 212 -16.87 -1.04 27.66
N SER A 213 -16.07 -1.65 28.54
CA SER A 213 -16.43 -1.78 29.96
C SER A 213 -16.53 -0.42 30.64
N ALA A 214 -15.65 0.52 30.30
CA ALA A 214 -15.69 1.87 30.84
C ALA A 214 -16.97 2.61 30.45
N TYR A 215 -17.42 2.48 29.19
CA TYR A 215 -18.70 3.01 28.75
C TYR A 215 -19.87 2.42 29.55
N ASN A 216 -19.92 1.09 29.69
CA ASN A 216 -21.00 0.44 30.43
C ASN A 216 -20.99 0.81 31.92
N THR A 217 -19.81 1.09 32.50
CA THR A 217 -19.67 1.50 33.91
C THR A 217 -20.09 2.96 34.13
N THR A 218 -19.75 3.86 33.20
CA THR A 218 -20.00 5.31 33.34
C THR A 218 -21.40 5.72 32.89
N LEU A 219 -21.92 5.10 31.83
CA LEU A 219 -23.15 5.51 31.16
C LEU A 219 -24.22 4.42 31.15
N GLY A 220 -23.92 3.21 31.63
CA GLY A 220 -24.86 2.07 31.60
C GLY A 220 -26.14 2.27 32.41
N ASP A 221 -26.12 3.16 33.40
CA ASP A 221 -27.32 3.48 34.20
C ASP A 221 -28.32 4.38 33.45
N ARG A 222 -27.86 5.14 32.46
CA ARG A 222 -28.66 6.16 31.75
C ARG A 222 -28.82 5.90 30.26
N LEU A 223 -27.92 5.12 29.66
CA LEU A 223 -27.92 4.81 28.23
C LEU A 223 -27.90 3.29 27.98
N PRO A 224 -28.34 2.85 26.79
CA PRO A 224 -28.28 1.43 26.43
C PRO A 224 -26.86 0.89 26.46
N GLN A 225 -26.69 -0.26 27.11
CA GLN A 225 -25.43 -0.96 27.19
C GLN A 225 -25.03 -1.54 25.83
N ALA A 226 -23.72 -1.59 25.58
CA ALA A 226 -23.17 -2.17 24.37
C ALA A 226 -22.46 -3.50 24.73
N GLU A 227 -23.01 -4.62 24.24
CA GLU A 227 -22.51 -5.96 24.56
C GLU A 227 -21.48 -6.47 23.52
N ALA A 228 -21.68 -6.17 22.23
CA ALA A 228 -20.86 -6.72 21.16
C ALA A 228 -19.82 -5.72 20.59
N LEU A 229 -18.55 -6.15 20.53
CA LEU A 229 -17.46 -5.42 19.87
C LEU A 229 -17.34 -5.83 18.38
N ASN A 230 -18.03 -5.11 17.50
CA ASN A 230 -17.97 -5.31 16.04
C ASN A 230 -16.77 -4.53 15.42
N ASP A 231 -16.26 -4.95 14.26
CA ASP A 231 -15.17 -4.29 13.53
C ASP A 231 -15.44 -2.80 13.25
N LYS A 232 -16.71 -2.44 13.02
CA LYS A 232 -17.15 -1.06 12.88
C LYS A 232 -16.88 -0.23 14.15
N ARG A 233 -17.17 -0.80 15.33
CA ARG A 233 -16.94 -0.18 16.64
C ARG A 233 -15.46 -0.07 16.95
N ARG A 234 -14.67 -1.11 16.65
CA ARG A 234 -13.20 -1.08 16.76
C ARG A 234 -12.59 0.05 15.94
N ARG A 235 -13.05 0.24 14.70
CA ARG A 235 -12.59 1.35 13.83
C ARG A 235 -13.03 2.72 14.35
N ALA A 236 -14.24 2.83 14.90
CA ALA A 236 -14.71 4.08 15.49
C ALA A 236 -13.90 4.47 16.74
N ILE A 237 -13.60 3.51 17.63
CA ILE A 237 -12.71 3.71 18.78
C ILE A 237 -11.33 4.17 18.32
N LYS A 238 -10.74 3.53 17.30
CA LYS A 238 -9.45 3.96 16.73
C LYS A 238 -9.47 5.42 16.25
N ARG A 239 -10.55 5.85 15.59
CA ARG A 239 -10.69 7.24 15.13
C ARG A 239 -10.78 8.23 16.28
N LEU A 240 -11.59 7.90 17.29
CA LEU A 240 -11.71 8.73 18.49
C LEU A 240 -10.34 8.90 19.19
N LEU A 241 -9.55 7.83 19.27
CA LEU A 241 -8.22 7.86 19.87
C LEU A 241 -7.20 8.65 19.05
N THR A 242 -7.37 8.77 17.73
CA THR A 242 -6.52 9.67 16.93
C THR A 242 -6.83 11.15 17.12
N GLU A 243 -8.03 11.48 17.60
CA GLU A 243 -8.45 12.85 17.87
C GLU A 243 -8.08 13.32 19.29
N LEU A 244 -7.93 12.37 20.23
CA LEU A 244 -7.41 12.64 21.56
C LEU A 244 -5.91 12.92 21.51
N LYS A 245 -5.46 13.88 22.33
CA LYS A 245 -4.04 14.23 22.46
C LYS A 245 -3.21 13.07 23.03
N GLU A 246 -3.84 12.21 23.83
CA GLU A 246 -3.25 11.02 24.43
C GLU A 246 -4.12 9.80 24.09
N PRO A 247 -3.57 8.79 23.39
CA PRO A 247 -4.30 7.58 23.03
C PRO A 247 -4.34 6.60 24.21
N THR A 248 -4.90 7.03 25.33
CA THR A 248 -5.06 6.26 26.57
C THR A 248 -6.52 5.88 26.79
N VAL A 249 -6.75 4.78 27.50
CA VAL A 249 -8.11 4.35 27.87
C VAL A 249 -8.74 5.39 28.79
N GLU A 250 -7.98 5.87 29.77
CA GLU A 250 -8.39 6.90 30.75
C GLU A 250 -8.88 8.19 30.08
N ALA A 251 -8.27 8.62 28.97
CA ALA A 251 -8.73 9.79 28.22
C ALA A 251 -10.14 9.59 27.64
N VAL A 252 -10.48 8.37 27.22
CA VAL A 252 -11.83 8.03 26.74
C VAL A 252 -12.82 7.96 27.90
N GLU A 253 -12.42 7.46 29.07
CA GLU A 253 -13.28 7.42 30.26
C GLU A 253 -13.62 8.84 30.73
N ASN A 254 -12.62 9.73 30.79
CA ASN A 254 -12.81 11.14 31.13
C ASN A 254 -13.75 11.84 30.14
N TYR A 255 -13.68 11.48 28.86
CA TYR A 255 -14.61 11.98 27.85
C TYR A 255 -16.05 11.52 28.12
N PHE A 256 -16.27 10.23 28.42
CA PHE A 256 -17.61 9.72 28.74
C PHE A 256 -18.17 10.36 30.01
N ALA A 257 -17.35 10.56 31.04
CA ALA A 257 -17.75 11.27 32.25
C ALA A 257 -18.13 12.73 31.95
N ALA A 258 -17.32 13.45 31.18
CA ALA A 258 -17.61 14.83 30.77
C ALA A 258 -18.89 14.93 29.93
N PHE A 259 -19.15 13.95 29.06
CA PHE A 259 -20.41 13.88 28.33
C PHE A 259 -21.59 13.62 29.27
N ALA A 260 -21.46 12.73 30.25
CA ALA A 260 -22.51 12.40 31.21
C ALA A 260 -22.99 13.62 32.02
N GLU A 261 -22.05 14.49 32.41
CA GLU A 261 -22.31 15.70 33.19
C GLU A 261 -22.84 16.85 32.32
N ARG A 262 -22.30 17.00 31.12
CA ARG A 262 -22.53 18.18 30.28
C ARG A 262 -23.70 18.03 29.32
N ALA A 263 -24.03 16.81 28.91
CA ALA A 263 -25.05 16.59 27.89
C ALA A 263 -26.45 16.94 28.43
N PRO A 264 -27.27 17.66 27.65
CA PRO A 264 -28.68 17.86 27.95
C PRO A 264 -29.43 16.55 28.15
N LYS A 265 -30.51 16.62 28.94
CA LYS A 265 -31.41 15.49 29.20
C LYS A 265 -31.99 14.84 27.92
N PHE A 266 -32.06 15.61 26.84
CA PHE A 266 -32.40 15.15 25.49
C PHE A 266 -31.61 13.90 25.05
N TYR A 267 -30.32 13.82 25.37
CA TYR A 267 -29.47 12.70 24.97
C TYR A 267 -29.77 11.40 25.74
N PHE A 268 -30.44 11.52 26.89
CA PHE A 268 -30.79 10.41 27.77
C PHE A 268 -32.23 9.91 27.56
N GLY A 269 -32.95 10.42 26.56
CA GLY A 269 -34.32 9.97 26.26
C GLY A 269 -35.42 10.87 26.80
N GLU A 270 -35.11 12.00 27.43
CA GLU A 270 -36.10 13.00 27.83
C GLU A 270 -36.48 13.88 26.62
N ASN A 271 -37.13 13.26 25.63
CA ASN A 271 -37.72 13.94 24.48
C ASN A 271 -39.01 13.23 24.05
N ASP A 272 -39.87 13.95 23.33
CA ASP A 272 -41.17 13.41 22.89
C ASP A 272 -41.05 12.21 21.92
N ARG A 273 -39.83 11.95 21.41
CA ARG A 273 -39.54 10.93 20.40
C ARG A 273 -38.88 9.67 20.98
N GLY A 274 -38.62 9.63 22.28
CA GLY A 274 -37.89 8.54 22.96
C GLY A 274 -36.47 8.28 22.43
N TRP A 275 -35.88 9.25 21.71
CA TRP A 275 -34.55 9.11 21.15
C TRP A 275 -33.50 9.24 22.26
N ARG A 276 -32.55 8.32 22.29
CA ARG A 276 -31.43 8.29 23.23
C ARG A 276 -30.14 8.03 22.49
N ALA A 277 -29.04 8.60 23.00
CA ALA A 277 -27.72 8.39 22.44
C ALA A 277 -27.35 6.90 22.52
N SER A 278 -26.73 6.38 21.46
CA SER A 278 -26.15 5.04 21.46
C SER A 278 -24.65 5.09 21.64
N PHE A 279 -24.03 3.98 22.02
CA PHE A 279 -22.57 3.84 22.07
C PHE A 279 -21.92 4.33 20.77
N ASP A 280 -22.45 3.92 19.61
CA ASP A 280 -21.97 4.32 18.28
C ASP A 280 -22.11 5.83 18.00
N TYR A 281 -23.05 6.51 18.68
CA TYR A 281 -23.21 7.97 18.56
C TYR A 281 -22.07 8.70 19.26
N LEU A 282 -21.69 8.27 20.45
CA LEU A 282 -20.63 8.91 21.26
C LEU A 282 -19.23 8.75 20.68
N LEU A 283 -19.03 7.71 19.85
CA LEU A 283 -17.76 7.47 19.15
C LEU A 283 -17.56 8.35 17.91
N ARG A 284 -18.48 9.28 17.60
CA ARG A 284 -18.33 10.20 16.47
C ARG A 284 -17.39 11.35 16.83
N SER A 285 -16.65 11.82 15.83
CA SER A 285 -15.83 13.04 15.92
C SER A 285 -16.66 14.24 16.35
N ASP A 286 -17.86 14.37 15.78
CA ASP A 286 -18.73 15.53 16.00
C ASP A 286 -19.22 15.62 17.45
N THR A 287 -19.44 14.48 18.11
CA THR A 287 -19.86 14.46 19.52
C THR A 287 -18.70 14.82 20.45
N LEU A 288 -17.49 14.40 20.11
CA LEU A 288 -16.28 14.78 20.84
C LEU A 288 -16.04 16.29 20.75
N LEU A 289 -16.15 16.85 19.55
CA LEU A 289 -16.02 18.29 19.32
C LEU A 289 -17.07 19.08 20.10
N LYS A 290 -18.35 18.69 20.04
CA LYS A 290 -19.43 19.34 20.81
C LYS A 290 -19.18 19.33 22.31
N THR A 291 -18.68 18.20 22.83
CA THR A 291 -18.36 18.05 24.25
C THR A 291 -17.21 18.98 24.67
N ARG A 292 -16.17 19.10 23.83
CA ARG A 292 -15.00 19.96 24.07
C ARG A 292 -15.33 21.45 23.94
N GLU A 293 -16.09 21.83 22.92
CA GLU A 293 -16.41 23.21 22.57
C GLU A 293 -17.53 23.81 23.41
N LYS A 294 -17.97 23.09 24.45
CA LYS A 294 -19.03 23.52 25.37
C LYS A 294 -20.39 23.71 24.69
N ALA A 295 -20.58 23.18 23.49
CA ALA A 295 -21.73 23.42 22.61
C ALA A 295 -22.78 22.29 22.66
N LEU A 296 -22.81 21.52 23.75
CA LEU A 296 -23.82 20.49 24.02
C LEU A 296 -25.10 21.11 24.60
#